data_AF-A0A371WUU0-F1
#
_entry.id   AF-A0A371WUU0-F1
#
_cell.length_a   1.000
_cell.length_b   1.000
_cell.length_c   1.000
_cell.angle_alpha   90.00
_cell.angle_beta   90.00
_cell.angle_gamma   90.00
#
_symmetry.space_group_name_H-M   'P 1'
#
loop_
_entity.id
_entity.type
_entity.pdbx_description
1 polymer ?
#
loop_
_entity_poly.entity_id
_entity_poly.type
_entity_poly.pdbx_seq_one_letter_code
_entity_poly.pdbx_strand_id
1 'polypeptide(L)'
;MAGQGRLTAGASEERLMERREALAILVCLGFSATAYAGPDTAAGQDRQFTGEYYGQVHNGPGLARLVTRLHLTGDGRLEGDYAFQDLDGSTARGTLARCRRARFHLTCEWHDKYGFGPVQMEFDPSLTSFQGQWTDGRAPVRWWEFNGSRGMS
;
A
#
# COMPACT_ATOMS: atom_id res chain seq x y z
N MET A 1 -21.73 27.70 -92.68
CA MET A 1 -20.48 26.96 -93.01
C MET A 1 -19.67 26.75 -91.73
N ALA A 2 -18.62 25.93 -91.79
CA ALA A 2 -17.60 25.54 -90.78
C ALA A 2 -17.45 26.37 -89.46
N GLY A 3 -16.98 25.79 -88.35
CA GLY A 3 -16.34 24.47 -88.17
C GLY A 3 -16.06 24.10 -86.70
N GLN A 4 -15.27 23.04 -86.46
CA GLN A 4 -15.11 22.36 -85.16
C GLN A 4 -13.77 22.67 -84.44
N GLY A 5 -13.71 22.37 -83.14
CA GLY A 5 -12.50 22.32 -82.28
C GLY A 5 -12.82 22.86 -80.87
N ARG A 6 -12.91 22.10 -79.76
CA ARG A 6 -12.44 20.76 -79.32
C ARG A 6 -10.95 20.66 -78.95
N LEU A 7 -10.69 20.62 -77.63
CA LEU A 7 -9.71 19.83 -76.81
C LEU A 7 -8.29 19.57 -77.39
N THR A 8 -7.17 19.53 -76.66
CA THR A 8 -6.87 19.43 -75.20
C THR A 8 -5.87 20.58 -74.80
N ALA A 9 -4.82 20.53 -73.95
CA ALA A 9 -4.23 19.58 -72.98
C ALA A 9 -3.26 20.32 -72.00
N GLY A 10 -3.03 19.76 -70.80
CA GLY A 10 -1.84 19.98 -69.95
C GLY A 10 -1.83 21.28 -69.12
N ALA A 11 -1.64 21.29 -67.79
CA ALA A 11 -0.58 20.68 -66.95
C ALA A 11 0.65 21.59 -66.78
N SER A 12 0.54 22.49 -65.80
CA SER A 12 1.60 23.28 -65.15
C SER A 12 0.95 23.99 -63.94
N GLU A 13 0.51 23.24 -62.91
CA GLU A 13 1.35 22.71 -61.81
C GLU A 13 1.95 23.80 -60.91
N GLU A 14 1.97 23.48 -59.61
CA GLU A 14 2.37 24.33 -58.47
C GLU A 14 1.43 25.49 -58.08
N ARG A 15 1.45 25.79 -56.76
CA ARG A 15 1.07 27.08 -56.16
C ARG A 15 -0.38 27.57 -56.33
N LEU A 16 -1.36 26.70 -56.07
CA LEU A 16 -2.51 27.07 -55.21
C LEU A 16 -3.24 25.90 -54.53
N MET A 17 -2.50 24.86 -54.09
CA MET A 17 -3.07 23.68 -53.39
C MET A 17 -2.54 23.54 -51.96
N GLU A 18 -2.99 24.42 -51.07
CA GLU A 18 -3.01 24.27 -49.59
C GLU A 18 -3.81 25.50 -49.05
N ARG A 19 -4.91 25.37 -48.31
CA ARG A 19 -5.66 24.19 -47.83
C ARG A 19 -7.15 24.39 -48.07
N ARG A 20 -7.79 23.37 -48.64
CA ARG A 20 -9.25 23.29 -48.81
C ARG A 20 -9.89 22.71 -47.55
N GLU A 21 -11.17 23.04 -47.35
CA GLU A 21 -12.32 22.13 -47.23
C GLU A 21 -12.08 20.69 -46.69
N ALA A 22 -12.97 20.07 -45.91
CA ALA A 22 -14.19 20.50 -45.20
C ALA A 22 -14.73 19.32 -44.35
N LEU A 23 -15.86 19.58 -43.66
CA LEU A 23 -16.95 18.62 -43.35
C LEU A 23 -16.76 17.51 -42.29
N ALA A 24 -17.87 17.25 -41.58
CA ALA A 24 -18.15 16.07 -40.73
C ALA A 24 -17.25 15.93 -39.47
N ILE A 25 -17.63 15.22 -38.40
CA ILE A 25 -18.57 14.09 -38.25
C ILE A 25 -19.46 14.26 -36.99
N LEU A 26 -20.71 13.82 -37.06
CA LEU A 26 -21.60 13.66 -35.89
C LEU A 26 -21.23 12.38 -35.13
N VAL A 27 -20.79 12.49 -33.87
CA VAL A 27 -20.47 11.32 -33.02
C VAL A 27 -21.42 11.24 -31.84
N CYS A 28 -22.43 10.38 -31.94
CA CYS A 28 -23.26 9.96 -30.81
C CYS A 28 -22.58 8.77 -30.11
N LEU A 29 -21.86 8.99 -29.00
CA LEU A 29 -21.42 7.92 -28.11
C LEU A 29 -21.67 8.31 -26.65
N GLY A 30 -22.14 7.34 -25.86
CA GLY A 30 -22.58 7.55 -24.49
C GLY A 30 -21.43 7.87 -23.53
N PHE A 31 -21.75 8.63 -22.48
CA PHE A 31 -20.82 8.92 -21.39
C PHE A 31 -20.70 7.68 -20.48
N SER A 32 -19.98 6.67 -20.96
CA SER A 32 -19.60 5.49 -20.15
C SER A 32 -18.88 5.98 -18.90
N ALA A 33 -19.53 5.84 -17.75
CA ALA A 33 -18.96 6.23 -16.47
C ALA A 33 -17.82 5.25 -16.11
N THR A 34 -16.62 5.52 -16.60
CA THR A 34 -15.39 4.91 -16.10
C THR A 34 -15.28 5.23 -14.62
N ALA A 35 -15.63 4.26 -13.79
CA ALA A 35 -15.42 4.33 -12.36
C ALA A 35 -13.92 4.56 -12.12
N TYR A 36 -13.58 5.78 -11.74
CA TYR A 36 -12.19 6.21 -11.57
C TYR A 36 -11.65 5.56 -10.29
N ALA A 37 -11.16 4.33 -10.43
CA ALA A 37 -10.39 3.66 -9.40
C ALA A 37 -9.19 4.56 -9.09
N GLY A 38 -9.28 5.28 -7.97
CA GLY A 38 -8.24 6.21 -7.54
C GLY A 38 -6.90 5.46 -7.42
N PRO A 39 -5.77 6.15 -7.60
CA PRO A 39 -4.46 5.52 -7.51
C PRO A 39 -4.33 4.77 -6.18
N ASP A 40 -3.94 3.50 -6.25
CA ASP A 40 -3.81 2.61 -5.10
C ASP A 40 -2.53 2.97 -4.32
N THR A 41 -2.59 4.13 -3.65
CA THR A 41 -1.44 4.75 -2.97
C THR A 41 -0.91 3.85 -1.86
N ALA A 42 0.40 3.96 -1.58
CA ALA A 42 1.04 3.22 -0.49
C ALA A 42 0.27 3.39 0.84
N ALA A 43 -0.09 4.62 1.21
CA ALA A 43 -0.89 4.92 2.41
C ALA A 43 -2.31 4.31 2.39
N GLY A 44 -2.91 4.11 1.20
CA GLY A 44 -4.20 3.43 1.04
C GLY A 44 -4.12 1.92 1.31
N GLN A 45 -3.04 1.28 0.83
CA GLN A 45 -2.75 -0.12 1.12
C GLN A 45 -2.27 -0.33 2.57
N ASP A 46 -1.41 0.56 3.09
CA ASP A 46 -0.90 0.52 4.47
C ASP A 46 -2.04 0.68 5.49
N ARG A 47 -3.09 1.45 5.17
CA ARG A 47 -4.31 1.57 5.99
C ARG A 47 -4.95 0.22 6.31
N GLN A 48 -4.83 -0.78 5.42
CA GLN A 48 -5.44 -2.10 5.63
C GLN A 48 -4.85 -2.85 6.84
N PHE A 49 -3.63 -2.49 7.26
CA PHE A 49 -2.96 -3.04 8.45
C PHE A 49 -3.39 -2.35 9.75
N THR A 50 -4.09 -1.20 9.68
CA THR A 50 -4.45 -0.44 10.87
C THR A 50 -5.58 -1.07 11.67
N GLY A 51 -5.46 -1.04 13.00
CA GLY A 51 -6.37 -1.68 13.94
C GLY A 51 -5.67 -2.20 15.19
N GLU A 52 -6.45 -2.83 16.07
CA GLU A 52 -5.94 -3.51 17.28
C GLU A 52 -5.93 -5.02 17.07
N TYR A 53 -4.82 -5.62 17.51
CA TYR A 53 -4.54 -7.04 17.41
C TYR A 53 -4.21 -7.59 18.80
N TYR A 54 -4.96 -8.59 19.21
CA TYR A 54 -4.87 -9.24 20.51
C TYR A 54 -4.24 -10.62 20.34
N GLY A 55 -3.27 -10.94 21.19
CA GLY A 55 -2.52 -12.19 21.09
C GLY A 55 -1.54 -12.35 22.25
N GLN A 56 -0.40 -12.96 21.96
CA GLN A 56 0.61 -13.31 22.97
C GLN A 56 2.02 -12.98 22.49
N VAL A 57 2.93 -12.69 23.43
CA VAL A 57 4.36 -12.43 23.22
C VAL A 57 5.19 -13.25 24.20
N HIS A 58 6.34 -13.75 23.76
CA HIS A 58 7.32 -14.31 24.69
C HIS A 58 7.82 -13.26 25.70
N ASN A 59 7.57 -13.51 26.99
CA ASN A 59 8.16 -12.76 28.10
C ASN A 59 8.80 -13.73 29.10
N GLY A 60 10.12 -13.63 29.27
CA GLY A 60 10.91 -14.51 30.14
C GLY A 60 10.65 -16.01 29.89
N PRO A 61 10.18 -16.78 30.89
CA PRO A 61 9.97 -18.22 30.78
C PRO A 61 8.67 -18.63 30.06
N GLY A 62 7.80 -17.68 29.69
CA GLY A 62 6.45 -17.98 29.20
C GLY A 62 5.94 -17.02 28.13
N LEU A 63 4.61 -16.99 27.99
CA LEU A 63 3.88 -16.11 27.09
C LEU A 63 3.05 -15.11 27.91
N ALA A 64 3.18 -13.83 27.61
CA ALA A 64 2.37 -12.75 28.15
C ALA A 64 1.27 -12.35 27.14
N ARG A 65 0.11 -11.92 27.64
CA ARG A 65 -0.93 -11.33 26.78
C ARG A 65 -0.42 -10.01 26.19
N LEU A 66 -0.55 -9.89 24.86
CA LEU A 66 -0.14 -8.73 24.07
C LEU A 66 -1.37 -8.04 23.47
N VAL A 67 -1.33 -6.71 23.43
CA VAL A 67 -2.11 -5.88 22.49
C VAL A 67 -1.14 -5.10 21.62
N THR A 68 -1.28 -5.25 20.30
CA THR A 68 -0.55 -4.45 19.29
C THR A 68 -1.55 -3.61 18.54
N ARG A 69 -1.33 -2.29 18.49
CA ARG A 69 -2.12 -1.33 17.72
C ARG A 69 -1.27 -0.80 16.57
N LEU A 70 -1.77 -0.93 15.35
CA LEU A 70 -1.15 -0.37 14.15
C LEU A 70 -1.97 0.82 13.67
N HIS A 71 -1.32 1.93 13.33
CA HIS A 71 -1.97 3.19 12.98
C HIS A 71 -1.18 3.96 11.91
N LEU A 72 -1.87 4.85 11.18
CA LEU A 72 -1.21 5.78 10.26
C LEU A 72 -0.91 7.10 10.98
N THR A 73 0.29 7.64 10.78
CA THR A 73 0.69 8.99 11.21
C THR A 73 0.01 10.07 10.34
N GLY A 74 0.12 11.34 10.75
CA GLY A 74 -0.39 12.47 9.98
C GLY A 74 0.26 12.67 8.61
N ASP A 75 1.51 12.21 8.43
CA ASP A 75 2.22 12.14 7.15
C ASP A 75 2.03 10.79 6.40
N GLY A 76 1.13 9.93 6.89
CA GLY A 76 0.69 8.72 6.19
C GLY A 76 1.63 7.52 6.28
N ARG A 77 2.58 7.50 7.22
CA ARG A 77 3.42 6.33 7.53
C ARG A 77 2.66 5.35 8.41
N LEU A 78 2.88 4.06 8.21
CA LEU A 78 2.45 3.02 9.15
C LEU A 78 3.42 2.98 10.34
N GLU A 79 2.88 3.11 11.55
CA GLU A 79 3.57 2.94 12.83
C GLU A 79 2.66 2.19 13.81
N GLY A 80 3.10 1.99 15.04
CA GLY A 80 2.28 1.31 16.04
C GLY A 80 2.76 1.48 17.47
N ASP A 81 1.94 0.96 18.37
CA ASP A 81 2.15 0.90 19.81
C ASP A 81 1.77 -0.48 20.33
N TYR A 82 2.42 -0.96 21.38
CA TYR A 82 2.10 -2.24 22.00
C TYR A 82 2.16 -2.18 23.52
N ALA A 83 1.39 -3.07 24.15
CA ALA A 83 1.38 -3.26 25.60
C ALA A 83 1.25 -4.74 25.94
N PHE A 84 2.01 -5.20 26.95
CA PHE A 84 1.91 -6.56 27.49
C PHE A 84 2.00 -6.56 29.01
N GLN A 85 1.48 -7.61 29.65
CA GLN A 85 1.65 -7.79 31.09
C GLN A 85 3.02 -8.41 31.40
N ASP A 86 3.72 -7.80 32.34
CA ASP A 86 5.08 -8.14 32.67
C ASP A 86 5.19 -9.15 33.82
N LEU A 87 6.39 -9.69 34.06
CA LEU A 87 6.62 -10.73 35.09
C LEU A 87 6.41 -10.22 36.53
N ASP A 88 6.50 -8.91 36.74
CA ASP A 88 6.16 -8.23 38.00
C ASP A 88 4.66 -7.85 38.09
N GLY A 89 3.86 -8.22 37.09
CA GLY A 89 2.43 -7.89 36.97
C GLY A 89 2.15 -6.51 36.39
N SER A 90 3.17 -5.66 36.17
CA SER A 90 3.02 -4.33 35.58
C SER A 90 2.67 -4.38 34.08
N THR A 91 2.40 -3.22 33.48
CA THR A 91 2.18 -3.11 32.02
C THR A 91 3.41 -2.52 31.35
N ALA A 92 4.20 -3.37 30.69
CA ALA A 92 5.21 -2.92 29.74
C ALA A 92 4.52 -2.30 28.52
N ARG A 93 5.15 -1.27 27.93
CA ARG A 93 4.68 -0.56 26.73
C ARG A 93 5.85 -0.23 25.82
N GLY A 94 5.62 -0.31 24.52
CA GLY A 94 6.59 0.06 23.50
C GLY A 94 5.96 0.59 22.22
N THR A 95 6.81 0.95 21.27
CA THR A 95 6.41 1.46 19.94
C THR A 95 6.99 0.62 18.81
N LEU A 96 6.32 0.69 17.66
CA LEU A 96 6.72 0.10 16.39
C LEU A 96 7.00 1.23 15.40
N ALA A 97 8.26 1.43 15.07
CA ALA A 97 8.72 2.54 14.24
C ALA A 97 9.38 2.04 12.95
N ARG A 98 9.57 2.97 11.99
CA ARG A 98 10.28 2.72 10.71
C ARG A 98 9.69 1.57 9.88
N CYS A 99 8.39 1.29 10.04
CA CYS A 99 7.75 0.13 9.42
C CYS A 99 7.80 0.16 7.88
N ARG A 100 7.90 -1.04 7.28
CA ARG A 100 7.94 -1.28 5.84
C ARG A 100 7.11 -2.52 5.51
N ARG A 101 6.15 -2.36 4.59
CA ARG A 101 5.29 -3.43 4.10
C ARG A 101 5.86 -4.08 2.83
N ALA A 102 5.71 -5.39 2.72
CA ALA A 102 5.90 -6.16 1.50
C ALA A 102 4.75 -7.18 1.34
N ARG A 103 3.75 -6.86 0.51
CA ARG A 103 2.49 -7.64 0.38
C ARG A 103 1.81 -7.82 1.75
N PHE A 104 1.81 -9.04 2.31
CA PHE A 104 1.24 -9.38 3.63
C PHE A 104 2.27 -9.35 4.76
N HIS A 105 3.54 -9.05 4.46
CA HIS A 105 4.58 -8.93 5.49
C HIS A 105 4.71 -7.48 5.95
N LEU A 106 4.86 -7.28 7.25
CA LEU A 106 5.21 -6.00 7.87
C LEU A 106 6.51 -6.19 8.66
N THR A 107 7.50 -5.37 8.38
CA THR A 107 8.76 -5.31 9.14
C THR A 107 8.88 -3.95 9.79
N CYS A 108 9.22 -3.89 11.08
CA CYS A 108 9.38 -2.66 11.85
C CYS A 108 10.61 -2.78 12.77
N GLU A 109 10.91 -1.71 13.50
CA GLU A 109 11.75 -1.78 14.70
C GLU A 109 10.91 -1.54 15.94
N TRP A 110 11.01 -2.44 16.93
CA TRP A 110 10.38 -2.31 18.25
C TRP A 110 11.26 -1.47 19.17
N HIS A 111 10.67 -0.80 20.16
CA HIS A 111 11.39 -0.06 21.21
C HIS A 111 10.54 0.01 22.50
N ASP A 112 11.08 -0.46 23.62
CA ASP A 112 10.50 -0.32 24.96
C ASP A 112 11.57 -0.18 26.06
N LYS A 113 11.17 -0.32 27.34
CA LYS A 113 12.04 -0.19 28.52
C LYS A 113 13.22 -1.19 28.56
N TYR A 114 13.19 -2.26 27.77
CA TYR A 114 14.24 -3.30 27.72
C TYR A 114 15.25 -3.09 26.58
N GLY A 115 14.91 -2.28 25.57
CA GLY A 115 15.78 -2.03 24.42
C GLY A 115 14.99 -1.79 23.14
N PHE A 116 15.60 -2.15 22.01
CA PHE A 116 15.03 -2.02 20.68
C PHE A 116 15.57 -3.14 19.78
N GLY A 117 14.91 -3.37 18.64
CA GLY A 117 15.44 -4.26 17.61
C GLY A 117 14.46 -4.55 16.46
N PRO A 118 14.83 -5.45 15.53
CA PRO A 118 13.95 -5.87 14.44
C PRO A 118 12.71 -6.65 14.93
N VAL A 119 11.57 -6.40 14.28
CA VAL A 119 10.35 -7.19 14.42
C VAL A 119 9.68 -7.41 13.06
N GLN A 120 9.15 -8.61 12.87
CA GLN A 120 8.53 -9.07 11.62
C GLN A 120 7.14 -9.66 11.93
N MET A 121 6.18 -9.42 11.04
CA MET A 121 4.82 -9.97 11.09
C MET A 121 4.43 -10.47 9.70
N GLU A 122 4.02 -11.72 9.59
CA GLU A 122 3.35 -12.28 8.40
C GLU A 122 1.84 -12.35 8.68
N PHE A 123 1.06 -11.56 7.93
CA PHE A 123 -0.38 -11.51 8.08
C PHE A 123 -1.10 -12.57 7.23
N ASP A 124 -2.27 -12.99 7.70
CA ASP A 124 -3.20 -13.73 6.86
C ASP A 124 -3.68 -12.89 5.65
N PRO A 125 -4.17 -13.52 4.55
CA PRO A 125 -4.60 -12.78 3.35
C PRO A 125 -5.78 -11.81 3.55
N SER A 126 -6.47 -11.89 4.70
CA SER A 126 -7.54 -10.98 5.13
C SER A 126 -7.05 -9.86 6.06
N LEU A 127 -5.76 -9.83 6.41
CA LEU A 127 -5.12 -8.90 7.35
C LEU A 127 -5.77 -8.89 8.75
N THR A 128 -6.46 -9.97 9.11
CA THR A 128 -7.19 -10.13 10.38
C THR A 128 -6.33 -10.65 11.52
N SER A 129 -5.27 -11.39 11.21
CA SER A 129 -4.31 -11.92 12.17
C SER A 129 -2.90 -11.99 11.56
N PHE A 130 -1.91 -12.16 12.42
CA PHE A 130 -0.52 -12.38 12.02
C PHE A 130 0.17 -13.39 12.95
N GLN A 131 1.18 -14.07 12.39
CA GLN A 131 2.27 -14.68 13.17
C GLN A 131 3.50 -13.76 13.05
N GLY A 132 4.30 -13.65 14.10
CA GLY A 132 5.40 -12.70 14.15
C GLY A 132 6.59 -13.16 14.95
N GLN A 133 7.74 -12.55 14.67
CA GLN A 133 9.00 -12.79 15.36
C GLN A 133 9.73 -11.48 15.65
N TRP A 134 10.30 -11.35 16.84
CA TRP A 134 11.13 -10.22 17.26
C TRP A 134 12.52 -10.67 17.73
N THR A 135 13.50 -9.76 17.71
CA THR A 135 14.84 -9.99 18.25
C THR A 135 15.44 -8.68 18.79
N ASP A 136 16.35 -8.76 19.77
CA ASP A 136 17.17 -7.63 20.22
C ASP A 136 18.41 -7.39 19.34
N GLY A 137 18.60 -8.24 18.31
CA GLY A 137 19.70 -8.15 17.35
C GLY A 137 21.09 -8.48 17.91
N ARG A 138 21.20 -8.95 19.17
CA ARG A 138 22.49 -9.25 19.80
C ARG A 138 22.99 -10.63 19.37
N ALA A 139 24.30 -10.81 19.31
CA ALA A 139 24.91 -12.09 18.96
C ALA A 139 25.01 -13.03 20.18
N PRO A 140 24.65 -14.33 20.07
CA PRO A 140 24.05 -14.99 18.92
C PRO A 140 22.58 -14.61 18.74
N VAL A 141 22.20 -14.23 17.51
CA VAL A 141 20.85 -13.71 17.21
C VAL A 141 19.80 -14.78 17.45
N ARG A 142 18.94 -14.54 18.44
CA ARG A 142 17.76 -15.34 18.75
C ARG A 142 16.51 -14.58 18.34
N TRP A 143 15.57 -15.29 17.72
CA TRP A 143 14.22 -14.79 17.47
C TRP A 143 13.25 -15.38 18.50
N TRP A 144 12.26 -14.59 18.87
CA TRP A 144 11.17 -14.97 19.78
C TRP A 144 9.83 -14.72 19.12
N GLU A 145 8.90 -15.65 19.31
CA GLU A 145 7.58 -15.62 18.68
C GLU A 145 6.60 -14.69 19.40
N PHE A 146 5.71 -14.10 18.61
CA PHE A 146 4.52 -13.40 19.08
C PHE A 146 3.42 -13.46 18.01
N ASN A 147 2.18 -13.17 18.38
CA ASN A 147 1.04 -13.19 17.47
C ASN A 147 0.00 -12.12 17.82
N GLY A 148 -0.96 -11.92 16.92
CA GLY A 148 -2.07 -11.01 17.14
C GLY A 148 -3.23 -11.26 16.19
N SER A 149 -4.44 -11.01 16.66
CA SER A 149 -5.69 -11.20 15.92
C SER A 149 -6.71 -10.10 16.24
N ARG A 150 -7.47 -9.66 15.23
CA ARG A 150 -8.63 -8.78 15.41
C ARG A 150 -9.78 -9.60 16.00
N GLY A 151 -10.37 -9.13 17.10
CA GLY A 151 -11.68 -9.62 17.57
C GLY A 151 -11.71 -10.68 18.67
N MET A 152 -10.63 -10.87 19.46
CA MET A 152 -10.68 -11.66 20.70
C MET A 152 -10.04 -10.91 21.87
N SER A 153 -10.88 -10.45 22.81
CA SER A 153 -10.49 -9.79 24.06
C SER A 153 -10.79 -10.67 25.26
#